data_AF-A0A4U9HLE5-F1
#
_entry.id   AF-A0A4U9HLE5-F1
#
_cell.length_a   1.000
_cell.length_b   1.000
_cell.length_c   1.000
_cell.angle_alpha   90.00
_cell.angle_beta   90.00
_cell.angle_gamma   90.00
#
_symmetry.space_group_name_H-M   'P 1'
#
loop_
_entity.id
_entity.type
_entity.pdbx_description
1 polymer ?
#
loop_
_entity_poly.entity_id
_entity_poly.type
_entity_poly.pdbx_seq_one_letter_code
_entity_poly.pdbx_strand_id
1 'polypeptide(L)'
;MNPFSLSIAELESRARSIRRRIIVLNAESPAGGHTGADLSQVELLTALYFRILNCSPQLKDSDERDIYIQSKGHAVGGYYCVLAEAGFIPVEWLSTYQHADSHLPGHPVKHKTPGIEPEHWSAGAWPAGGGGDRAGRETQQQQTPGVCGDRRR
;
A
#
# COMPACT_ATOMS: atom_id res chain seq x y z
N MET A 1 -1.99 7.14 17.73
CA MET A 1 -0.78 7.92 17.37
C MET A 1 0.10 7.01 16.55
N ASN A 2 0.60 7.46 15.38
CA ASN A 2 1.41 6.61 14.50
C ASN A 2 2.62 6.01 15.28
N PRO A 3 2.81 4.69 15.28
CA PRO A 3 3.82 4.05 16.11
C PRO A 3 5.25 4.22 15.60
N PHE A 4 5.44 4.64 14.34
CA PHE A 4 6.77 4.91 13.77
C PHE A 4 7.23 6.34 14.05
N SER A 5 6.34 7.33 13.86
CA SER A 5 6.58 8.75 14.15
C SER A 5 7.93 9.29 13.63
N LEU A 6 8.29 8.95 12.38
CA LEU A 6 9.59 9.30 11.81
C LEU A 6 9.77 10.81 11.59
N SER A 7 11.01 11.29 11.78
CA SER A 7 11.44 12.64 11.40
C SER A 7 11.51 12.83 9.88
N ILE A 8 11.63 14.08 9.41
CA ILE A 8 11.70 14.37 7.96
C ILE A 8 12.91 13.66 7.32
N ALA A 9 14.08 13.71 7.95
CA ALA A 9 15.28 13.06 7.43
C ALA A 9 15.12 11.52 7.33
N GLU A 10 14.45 10.91 8.31
CA GLU A 10 14.14 9.47 8.29
C GLU A 10 13.13 9.12 7.19
N LEU A 11 12.12 9.97 6.97
CA LEU A 11 11.17 9.80 5.86
C LEU A 11 11.87 9.88 4.50
N GLU A 12 12.80 10.82 4.30
CA GLU A 12 13.59 10.92 3.06
C GLU A 12 14.45 9.67 2.83
N SER A 13 15.09 9.16 3.89
CA SER A 13 15.86 7.93 3.85
C SER A 13 14.97 6.72 3.49
N ARG A 14 13.81 6.63 4.12
CA ARG A 14 12.82 5.57 3.88
C ARG A 14 12.29 5.61 2.45
N ALA A 15 11.91 6.78 1.97
CA ALA A 15 11.47 6.99 0.59
C ALA A 15 12.56 6.57 -0.42
N ARG A 16 13.84 6.86 -0.14
CA ARG A 16 14.96 6.41 -0.99
C ARG A 16 15.08 4.88 -1.03
N SER A 17 14.93 4.23 0.13
CA SER A 17 14.93 2.76 0.20
C SER A 17 13.77 2.16 -0.60
N ILE A 18 12.56 2.72 -0.46
CA ILE A 18 11.36 2.28 -1.18
C ILE A 18 11.54 2.43 -2.70
N ARG A 19 12.04 3.57 -3.20
CA ARG A 19 12.28 3.76 -4.65
C ARG A 19 13.24 2.72 -5.21
N ARG A 20 14.32 2.39 -4.49
CA ARG A 20 15.26 1.33 -4.89
C ARG A 20 14.58 -0.03 -4.94
N ARG A 21 13.74 -0.38 -3.95
CA ARG A 21 12.99 -1.63 -3.94
C ARG A 21 12.02 -1.72 -5.11
N ILE A 22 11.33 -0.63 -5.46
CA ILE A 22 10.43 -0.57 -6.62
C ILE A 22 11.17 -0.92 -7.92
N ILE A 23 12.36 -0.35 -8.11
CA ILE A 23 13.16 -0.61 -9.32
C ILE A 23 13.53 -2.09 -9.40
N VAL A 24 14.00 -2.68 -8.30
CA VAL A 24 14.36 -4.12 -8.24
C VAL A 24 13.14 -5.01 -8.45
N LEU A 25 12.06 -4.76 -7.70
CA LEU A 25 10.81 -5.52 -7.77
C LEU A 25 10.21 -5.52 -9.19
N ASN A 26 10.19 -4.38 -9.87
CA ASN A 26 9.68 -4.31 -11.24
C ASN A 26 10.62 -4.94 -12.27
N ALA A 27 11.94 -4.92 -12.04
CA ALA A 27 12.93 -5.54 -12.92
C ALA A 27 12.94 -7.08 -12.83
N GLU A 28 12.67 -7.63 -11.64
CA GLU A 28 12.62 -9.07 -11.40
C GLU A 28 11.25 -9.70 -11.71
N SER A 29 10.21 -8.86 -11.87
CA SER A 29 8.85 -9.30 -12.18
C SER A 29 8.71 -9.93 -13.57
N PRO A 30 8.06 -11.11 -13.70
CA PRO A 30 7.87 -11.79 -15.00
C PRO A 30 6.97 -11.04 -15.98
N ALA A 31 6.04 -10.18 -15.51
CA ALA A 31 5.22 -9.33 -16.38
C ALA A 31 5.59 -7.84 -16.29
N GLY A 32 6.72 -7.53 -15.66
CA GLY A 32 7.16 -6.17 -15.37
C GLY A 32 6.30 -5.50 -14.29
N GLY A 33 6.29 -4.17 -14.28
CA GLY A 33 5.49 -3.38 -13.36
C GLY A 33 5.30 -1.96 -13.84
N HIS A 34 4.50 -1.18 -13.10
CA HIS A 34 4.16 0.18 -13.49
C HIS A 34 5.10 1.19 -12.82
N THR A 35 6.40 1.12 -13.12
CA THR A 35 7.46 1.87 -12.42
C THR A 35 7.16 3.36 -12.24
N GLY A 36 6.72 4.06 -13.29
CA GLY A 36 6.38 5.49 -13.16
C GLY A 36 5.19 5.74 -12.22
N ALA A 37 4.22 4.82 -12.21
CA ALA A 37 3.07 4.89 -11.34
C ALA A 37 3.40 4.55 -9.89
N ASP A 38 4.30 3.60 -9.65
CA ASP A 38 4.79 3.20 -8.34
C ASP A 38 5.65 4.30 -7.70
N LEU A 39 6.56 4.89 -8.48
CA LEU A 39 7.48 5.94 -8.01
C LEU A 39 6.74 7.24 -7.69
N SER A 40 5.67 7.59 -8.42
CA SER A 40 4.95 8.86 -8.26
C SER A 40 4.25 9.06 -6.91
N GLN A 41 4.13 8.01 -6.09
CA GLN A 41 3.38 8.03 -4.83
C GLN A 41 4.25 7.73 -3.61
N VAL A 42 5.56 7.55 -3.78
CA VAL A 42 6.44 7.07 -2.69
C VAL A 42 6.47 8.03 -1.52
N GLU A 43 6.60 9.34 -1.76
CA GLU A 43 6.68 10.34 -0.71
C GLU A 43 5.38 10.41 0.07
N LEU A 44 4.24 10.36 -0.63
CA LEU A 44 2.92 10.35 -0.03
C LEU A 44 2.73 9.12 0.86
N LEU A 45 2.96 7.91 0.32
CA LEU A 45 2.81 6.67 1.07
C LEU A 45 3.77 6.60 2.26
N THR A 46 5.00 7.10 2.09
CA THR A 46 5.99 7.14 3.16
C THR A 46 5.53 8.06 4.30
N ALA A 47 5.05 9.26 3.98
CA ALA A 47 4.50 10.17 4.99
C ALA A 47 3.26 9.59 5.69
N LEU A 48 2.37 8.96 4.92
CA LEU A 48 1.16 8.31 5.46
C LEU A 48 1.53 7.19 6.44
N TYR A 49 2.29 6.19 6.01
CA TYR A 49 2.56 4.99 6.82
C TYR A 49 3.49 5.23 8.00
N PHE A 50 4.48 6.10 7.84
CA PHE A 50 5.55 6.24 8.84
C PHE A 50 5.41 7.49 9.72
N ARG A 51 4.35 8.28 9.55
CA ARG A 51 4.13 9.48 10.37
C ARG A 51 2.67 9.86 10.63
N ILE A 52 1.78 9.74 9.64
CA ILE A 52 0.41 10.27 9.75
C ILE A 52 -0.56 9.21 10.27
N LEU A 53 -0.65 8.06 9.59
CA LEU A 53 -1.67 7.05 9.84
C LEU A 53 -1.41 6.28 11.13
N ASN A 54 -2.43 6.06 11.93
CA ASN A 54 -2.40 5.14 13.06
C ASN A 54 -2.47 3.68 12.58
N CYS A 55 -1.44 3.21 11.89
CA CYS A 55 -1.37 1.84 11.37
C CYS A 55 -0.04 1.18 11.71
N SER A 56 -0.08 -0.12 12.00
CA SER A 56 1.08 -0.99 12.12
C SER A 56 0.66 -2.45 12.02
N PRO A 57 1.60 -3.39 11.85
CA PRO A 57 1.29 -4.82 11.84
C PRO A 57 0.57 -5.29 13.12
N GLN A 58 0.86 -4.67 14.27
CA GLN A 58 0.24 -4.97 15.55
C GLN A 58 -1.19 -4.44 15.67
N LEU A 59 -1.53 -3.41 14.90
CA LEU A 59 -2.84 -2.77 14.88
C LEU A 59 -3.73 -3.24 13.72
N LYS A 60 -3.29 -4.22 12.92
CA LYS A 60 -3.98 -4.62 11.68
C LYS A 60 -5.45 -5.02 11.87
N ASP A 61 -5.79 -5.60 13.02
CA ASP A 61 -7.14 -6.06 13.35
C ASP A 61 -7.86 -5.10 14.33
N SER A 62 -7.24 -3.97 14.66
CA SER A 62 -7.83 -2.96 15.54
C SER A 62 -8.84 -2.10 14.80
N ASP A 63 -9.96 -1.81 15.44
CA ASP A 63 -10.99 -0.88 14.95
C ASP A 63 -10.55 0.59 15.03
N GLU A 64 -9.53 0.91 15.83
CA GLU A 64 -8.96 2.25 16.00
C GLU A 64 -7.84 2.58 14.98
N ARG A 65 -7.56 1.66 14.06
CA ARG A 65 -6.52 1.87 13.04
C ARG A 65 -7.04 2.79 11.94
N ASP A 66 -6.14 3.56 11.36
CA ASP A 66 -6.46 4.27 10.13
C ASP A 66 -6.40 3.31 8.93
N ILE A 67 -7.33 3.51 7.99
CA ILE A 67 -7.50 2.66 6.81
C ILE A 67 -7.00 3.42 5.58
N TYR A 68 -6.08 2.81 4.84
CA TYR A 68 -5.60 3.30 3.56
C TYR A 68 -6.16 2.47 2.40
N ILE A 69 -6.77 3.13 1.43
CA ILE A 69 -7.32 2.50 0.22
C ILE A 69 -6.53 2.96 -1.01
N GLN A 70 -5.88 2.00 -1.67
CA GLN A 70 -5.11 2.22 -2.89
C GLN A 70 -6.04 2.23 -4.11
N SER A 71 -6.56 3.40 -4.49
CA SER A 71 -7.44 3.52 -5.68
C SER A 71 -6.69 3.30 -6.99
N LYS A 72 -5.36 3.54 -7.03
CA LYS A 72 -4.53 3.31 -8.20
C LYS A 72 -3.99 1.89 -8.16
N GLY A 73 -4.84 0.92 -8.51
CA GLY A 73 -4.54 -0.52 -8.39
C GLY A 73 -3.32 -0.97 -9.20
N HIS A 74 -3.01 -0.32 -10.33
CA HIS A 74 -1.82 -0.61 -11.11
C HIS A 74 -0.50 -0.17 -10.45
N ALA A 75 -0.55 0.71 -9.45
CA ALA A 75 0.61 1.17 -8.68
C ALA A 75 0.84 0.33 -7.41
N VAL A 76 0.32 -0.89 -7.35
CA VAL A 76 0.41 -1.75 -6.17
C VAL A 76 1.84 -2.22 -5.87
N GLY A 77 2.72 -2.28 -6.87
CA GLY A 77 4.13 -2.67 -6.68
C GLY A 77 4.85 -1.74 -5.69
N GLY A 78 4.63 -0.43 -5.84
CA GLY A 78 5.11 0.57 -4.91
C GLY A 78 4.48 0.45 -3.52
N TYR A 79 3.21 0.10 -3.46
CA TYR A 79 2.52 -0.10 -2.18
C TYR A 79 3.04 -1.33 -1.43
N TYR A 80 3.32 -2.45 -2.10
CA TYR A 80 3.97 -3.61 -1.48
C TYR A 80 5.34 -3.28 -0.89
N CYS A 81 6.13 -2.44 -1.57
CA CYS A 81 7.42 -2.01 -1.04
C CYS A 81 7.27 -1.21 0.26
N VAL A 82 6.22 -0.39 0.38
CA VAL A 82 5.90 0.36 1.62
C VAL A 82 5.46 -0.60 2.73
N LEU A 83 4.58 -1.56 2.43
CA LEU A 83 4.12 -2.56 3.38
C LEU A 83 5.28 -3.41 3.92
N ALA A 84 6.22 -3.80 3.06
CA ALA A 84 7.41 -4.53 3.47
C ALA A 84 8.32 -3.70 4.39
N GLU A 85 8.53 -2.42 4.07
CA GLU A 85 9.32 -1.49 4.89
C GLU A 85 8.66 -1.17 6.25
N ALA A 86 7.32 -1.20 6.30
CA ALA A 86 6.53 -1.04 7.52
C ALA A 86 6.32 -2.37 8.29
N GLY A 87 6.83 -3.49 7.78
CA GLY A 87 6.78 -4.79 8.43
C GLY A 87 5.42 -5.50 8.35
N PHE A 88 4.50 -5.07 7.48
CA PHE A 88 3.22 -5.76 7.25
C PHE A 88 3.41 -7.09 6.50
N ILE A 89 4.44 -7.16 5.66
CA ILE A 89 4.82 -8.36 4.91
C ILE A 89 6.34 -8.60 5.00
N PRO A 90 6.80 -9.85 4.86
CA PRO A 90 8.23 -10.16 4.73
C PRO A 90 8.84 -9.48 3.51
N VAL A 91 10.07 -9.00 3.63
CA VAL A 91 10.80 -8.34 2.54
C VAL A 91 11.10 -9.33 1.41
N GLU A 92 11.29 -10.59 1.75
CA GLU A 92 11.62 -11.69 0.84
C GLU A 92 10.47 -11.99 -0.13
N TRP A 93 9.23 -11.60 0.21
CA TRP A 93 8.11 -11.75 -0.71
C TRP A 93 8.22 -10.82 -1.92
N LEU A 94 8.97 -9.73 -1.84
CA LEU A 94 9.11 -8.78 -2.94
C LEU A 94 9.72 -9.43 -4.20
N SER A 95 10.62 -10.41 -4.05
CA SER A 95 11.19 -11.14 -5.19
C SER A 95 10.24 -12.15 -5.82
N THR A 96 9.10 -12.45 -5.18
CA THR A 96 8.06 -13.30 -5.76
C THR A 96 6.98 -12.49 -6.44
N TYR A 97 7.11 -11.17 -6.55
CA TYR A 97 6.09 -10.31 -7.17
C TYR A 97 5.67 -10.79 -8.57
N GLN A 98 4.36 -10.97 -8.77
CA GLN A 98 3.74 -11.51 -9.98
C GLN A 98 4.16 -12.94 -10.41
N HIS A 99 4.93 -13.67 -9.61
CA HIS A 99 5.15 -15.10 -9.84
C HIS A 99 3.87 -15.91 -9.56
N ALA A 100 3.80 -17.10 -10.15
CA ALA A 100 2.78 -18.08 -9.80
C ALA A 100 2.79 -18.36 -8.28
N ASP A 101 1.61 -18.51 -7.70
CA ASP A 101 1.38 -18.73 -6.26
C ASP A 101 1.94 -17.66 -5.31
N SER A 102 2.35 -16.52 -5.85
CA SER A 102 2.78 -15.38 -5.05
C SER A 102 1.65 -14.78 -4.22
N HIS A 103 2.04 -14.32 -3.02
CA HIS A 103 1.21 -13.45 -2.18
C HIS A 103 1.10 -12.03 -2.72
N LEU A 104 1.87 -11.66 -3.75
CA LEU A 104 1.94 -10.32 -4.33
C LEU A 104 1.49 -10.32 -5.80
N PRO A 105 0.17 -10.33 -6.08
CA PRO A 105 -0.36 -10.19 -7.43
C PRO A 105 -0.15 -8.78 -8.00
N GLY A 106 -0.23 -8.63 -9.33
CA GLY A 106 -0.06 -7.34 -10.03
C GLY A 106 -1.15 -6.29 -9.78
N HIS A 107 -2.16 -6.62 -8.98
CA HIS A 107 -3.27 -5.76 -8.53
C HIS A 107 -3.55 -6.07 -7.05
N PRO A 108 -4.08 -5.14 -6.26
CA PRO A 108 -4.28 -5.34 -4.82
C PRO A 108 -5.33 -6.43 -4.54
N VAL A 109 -4.98 -7.44 -3.74
CA VAL A 109 -5.90 -8.50 -3.32
C VAL A 109 -5.80 -8.74 -1.81
N LYS A 110 -6.81 -8.29 -1.06
CA LYS A 110 -6.86 -8.40 0.41
C LYS A 110 -6.62 -9.81 0.94
N HIS A 111 -7.22 -10.83 0.31
CA HIS A 111 -7.09 -12.22 0.76
C HIS A 111 -5.69 -12.80 0.59
N LYS A 112 -4.83 -12.19 -0.24
CA LYS A 112 -3.47 -12.67 -0.49
C LYS A 112 -2.41 -11.91 0.31
N THR A 113 -2.60 -10.61 0.51
CA THR A 113 -1.57 -9.73 1.08
C THR A 113 -2.05 -9.04 2.35
N PRO A 114 -1.42 -9.29 3.51
CA PRO A 114 -1.67 -8.54 4.74
C PRO A 114 -1.45 -7.03 4.56
N GLY A 115 -2.33 -6.22 5.15
CA GLY A 115 -2.28 -4.76 5.04
C GLY A 115 -2.93 -4.17 3.78
N ILE A 116 -3.39 -5.01 2.84
CA ILE A 116 -4.24 -4.54 1.73
C ILE A 116 -5.71 -4.54 2.14
N GLU A 117 -6.34 -3.39 1.95
CA GLU A 117 -7.78 -3.23 2.10
C GLU A 117 -8.46 -3.28 0.72
N PRO A 118 -9.74 -3.69 0.65
CA PRO A 118 -10.43 -3.81 -0.62
C PRO A 118 -10.72 -2.42 -1.20
N GLU A 119 -10.71 -2.30 -2.53
CA GLU A 119 -11.03 -1.06 -3.25
C GLU A 119 -12.45 -0.54 -2.94
N HIS A 120 -13.33 -1.44 -2.46
CA HIS A 120 -14.65 -1.12 -1.97
C HIS A 120 -14.74 -1.53 -0.51
N TRP A 121 -14.61 -0.57 0.40
CA TRP A 121 -15.22 -0.73 1.71
C TRP A 121 -16.73 -0.56 1.52
N SER A 122 -17.45 -1.66 1.34
CA SER A 122 -18.90 -1.60 1.50
C SER A 122 -19.16 -1.30 2.97
N ALA A 123 -19.93 -0.25 3.28
CA ALA A 123 -20.46 0.01 4.62
C ALA A 123 -21.40 -1.11 5.14
N GLY A 124 -21.26 -2.35 4.65
CA GLY A 124 -22.17 -3.47 4.84
C GLY A 124 -21.49 -4.85 4.91
N ALA A 125 -20.16 -4.94 5.07
CA ALA A 125 -19.55 -6.20 5.58
C ALA A 125 -19.76 -6.30 7.10
N TRP A 126 -21.03 -6.31 7.49
CA TRP A 126 -21.51 -6.48 8.84
C TRP A 126 -22.08 -7.91 8.95
N PRO A 127 -21.53 -8.81 9.78
CA PRO A 127 -22.37 -9.92 10.22
C PRO A 127 -23.54 -9.27 10.95
N ALA A 128 -24.76 -9.49 10.45
CA ALA A 128 -26.00 -8.95 10.99
C ALA A 128 -26.14 -9.17 12.50
N GLY A 129 -25.59 -8.26 13.31
CA GLY A 129 -25.75 -8.27 14.76
C GLY A 129 -24.60 -7.58 15.50
N GLY A 130 -24.87 -6.42 16.11
CA GLY A 130 -24.07 -5.87 17.20
C GLY A 130 -23.58 -4.44 16.98
N GLY A 131 -24.45 -3.46 17.21
CA GLY A 131 -24.15 -2.02 17.06
C GLY A 131 -22.84 -1.61 17.72
N GLY A 132 -22.04 -0.83 17.00
CA GLY A 132 -20.79 -0.25 17.45
C GLY A 132 -20.29 0.70 16.36
N ASP A 133 -20.29 2.00 16.66
CA ASP A 133 -19.70 3.03 15.82
C ASP A 133 -18.19 2.73 15.67
N ARG A 134 -17.77 2.26 14.48
CA ARG A 134 -16.35 2.05 14.16
C ARG A 134 -15.72 3.40 13.80
N ALA A 135 -14.80 3.88 14.64
CA ALA A 135 -14.19 5.21 14.56
C ALA A 135 -12.85 5.27 13.79
N GLY A 136 -12.60 4.36 12.84
CA GLY A 136 -11.40 4.40 12.00
C GLY A 136 -11.45 5.57 11.00
N ARG A 137 -10.38 6.36 10.88
CA ARG A 137 -10.31 7.41 9.85
C ARG A 137 -9.88 6.81 8.52
N GLU A 138 -10.70 7.02 7.50
CA GLU A 138 -10.44 6.54 6.14
C GLU A 138 -9.65 7.59 5.34
N THR A 139 -8.60 7.15 4.64
CA THR A 139 -7.88 7.99 3.67
C THR A 139 -7.79 7.26 2.34
N GLN A 140 -8.44 7.81 1.32
CA GLN A 140 -8.40 7.30 -0.05
C GLN A 140 -7.49 8.18 -0.91
N GLN A 141 -6.53 7.55 -1.61
CA GLN A 141 -5.78 8.26 -2.65
C GLN A 141 -6.73 8.50 -3.84
N GLN A 142 -7.17 9.75 -4.03
CA GLN A 142 -8.01 10.10 -5.17
C GLN A 142 -7.20 9.96 -6.46
N GLN A 143 -7.74 9.26 -7.45
CA GLN A 143 -7.25 9.40 -8.82
C GLN A 143 -7.68 10.79 -9.29
N THR A 144 -6.75 11.70 -9.54
CA THR A 144 -7.06 12.88 -10.36
C THR A 144 -7.47 12.36 -11.74
N PRO A 145 -8.71 12.58 -12.20
CA PRO A 145 -9.07 12.26 -13.57
C PRO A 145 -8.33 13.26 -14.47
N GLY A 146 -7.41 12.77 -15.30
CA GLY A 146 -6.75 13.58 -16.31
C GLY A 146 -5.24 13.74 -16.13
N VAL A 147 -4.50 12.67 -16.39
CA VAL A 147 -3.39 12.76 -17.36
C VAL A 147 -3.56 11.52 -18.24
N CYS A 148 -4.20 11.73 -19.39
CA CYS A 148 -4.14 10.80 -20.50
C CYS A 148 -2.66 10.68 -20.88
N GLY A 149 -2.00 9.62 -20.38
CA GLY A 149 -0.71 9.22 -20.92
C GLY A 149 -0.94 8.89 -22.39
N ASP A 150 -0.38 9.73 -23.25
CA ASP A 150 -0.25 9.53 -24.69
C ASP A 150 0.28 8.10 -24.94
N ARG A 151 -0.63 7.17 -25.23
CA ARG A 151 -0.29 5.85 -25.78
C ARG A 151 0.16 6.09 -27.22
N ARG A 152 1.41 6.49 -27.40
CA ARG A 152 2.07 6.26 -28.69
C ARG A 152 2.45 4.80 -28.79
N ARG A 153 1.63 4.07 -29.56
CA ARG A 153 2.15 3.00 -30.42
C ARG A 153 2.96 3.63 -31.55
#